data_AF-A0A1X4HTE9-F1
#
_entry.id   AF-A0A1X4HTE9-F1
#
_cell.length_a   1.000
_cell.length_b   1.000
_cell.length_c   1.000
_cell.angle_alpha   90.00
_cell.angle_beta   90.00
_cell.angle_gamma   90.00
#
_symmetry.space_group_name_H-M   'P 1'
#
loop_
_entity.id
_entity.type
_entity.pdbx_description
1 polymer ?
#
loop_
_entity_poly.entity_id
_entity_poly.type
_entity_poly.pdbx_seq_one_letter_code
_entity_poly.pdbx_strand_id
1 'polypeptide(L)'
;ALSLEDAARTVAVRSLAIARELSGHGGMAAVTAPHDEVAALVAGLPGVSVAAVNGPSSVVVSGDTEGLDTLLADCAERGVRARRIPVDYASHSAYVDRLAETLPAALDGIEPREGDIPFFSTVTADWLPGTALDASYWHRNLRGTVRLEESLRALLDQGHDVFVECSPHPVLTVGIEDTVTAAGADAVALGSLRRDDGGADRMLTALAAAHVAGVPVDWRPTVAHGHPVDLPTYAFQRERYWLEATGAQADPTGIDTVVRLADGGAVLGGGLSLTAQPWLDDHRVHGTAVVPGTALLDWTVRAGDETGCPLVTALDEHTPVVVPERGRVDLQITVSAPEDTDAGPARRTLTVYSRVPGPDGTDVPWTLNATGTLTAGDP
;
A
#
# COMPACT_ATOMS: atom_id res chain seq x y z
N ALA A 1 0.13 -6.43 -37.85
CA ALA A 1 0.86 -7.10 -38.93
C ALA A 1 -0.02 -7.99 -39.82
N LEU A 2 -0.88 -8.84 -39.26
CA LEU A 2 -1.89 -9.59 -40.05
C LEU A 2 -3.30 -9.06 -39.80
N SER A 3 -4.21 -9.23 -40.76
CA SER A 3 -5.65 -9.13 -40.49
C SER A 3 -6.09 -10.26 -39.56
N LEU A 4 -7.25 -10.12 -38.89
CA LEU A 4 -7.80 -11.20 -38.08
C LEU A 4 -8.11 -12.44 -38.94
N GLU A 5 -8.58 -12.22 -40.17
CA GLU A 5 -8.84 -13.26 -41.14
C GLU A 5 -7.57 -14.02 -41.54
N ASP A 6 -6.49 -13.31 -41.88
CA ASP A 6 -5.20 -13.92 -42.23
C ASP A 6 -4.57 -14.67 -41.05
N ALA A 7 -4.67 -14.11 -39.84
CA ALA A 7 -4.19 -14.76 -38.63
C ALA A 7 -4.96 -16.06 -38.36
N ALA A 8 -6.30 -16.01 -38.43
CA ALA A 8 -7.15 -17.20 -38.26
C ALA A 8 -6.90 -18.24 -39.35
N ARG A 9 -6.76 -17.82 -40.61
CA ARG A 9 -6.40 -18.67 -41.74
C ARG A 9 -5.05 -19.33 -41.51
N THR A 10 -4.04 -18.59 -41.07
CA THR A 10 -2.70 -19.11 -40.78
C THR A 10 -2.75 -20.22 -39.73
N VAL A 11 -3.49 -20.01 -38.63
CA VAL A 11 -3.68 -21.03 -37.58
C VAL A 11 -4.39 -22.27 -38.13
N ALA A 12 -5.50 -22.10 -38.85
CA ALA A 12 -6.30 -23.19 -39.37
C ALA A 12 -5.54 -24.04 -40.40
N VAL A 13 -4.91 -23.38 -41.37
CA VAL A 13 -4.12 -24.04 -42.44
C VAL A 13 -2.91 -24.76 -41.86
N ARG A 14 -2.17 -24.13 -40.95
CA ARG A 14 -1.03 -24.75 -40.27
C ARG A 14 -1.47 -26.00 -39.50
N SER A 15 -2.56 -25.90 -38.74
CA SER A 15 -3.09 -27.04 -37.97
C SER A 15 -3.52 -28.19 -38.89
N LEU A 16 -4.16 -27.88 -40.02
CA LEU A 16 -4.57 -28.87 -41.01
C LEU A 16 -3.36 -29.55 -41.67
N ALA A 17 -2.30 -28.80 -42.00
CA ALA A 17 -1.07 -29.36 -42.57
C ALA A 17 -0.37 -30.29 -41.57
N ILE A 18 -0.27 -29.90 -40.29
CA ILE A 18 0.27 -30.74 -39.21
C ILE A 18 -0.54 -32.03 -39.09
N ALA A 19 -1.88 -31.92 -39.03
CA ALA A 19 -2.76 -33.08 -38.88
C ALA A 19 -2.65 -34.08 -40.04
N ARG A 20 -2.38 -33.60 -41.27
CA ARG A 20 -2.30 -34.45 -42.46
C ARG A 20 -0.94 -35.12 -42.64
N GLU A 21 0.15 -34.39 -42.40
CA GLU A 21 1.49 -34.81 -42.84
C GLU A 21 2.45 -35.15 -41.68
N LEU A 22 2.18 -34.62 -40.49
CA LEU A 22 3.09 -34.74 -39.33
C LEU A 22 2.52 -35.54 -38.16
N SER A 23 1.19 -35.52 -37.95
CA SER A 23 0.54 -36.32 -36.90
C SER A 23 0.87 -37.81 -37.09
N GLY A 24 1.12 -38.49 -35.98
CA GLY A 24 1.63 -39.86 -35.92
C GLY A 24 3.12 -40.04 -36.25
N HIS A 25 3.85 -38.97 -36.59
CA HIS A 25 5.25 -39.04 -37.03
C HIS A 25 6.21 -38.32 -36.07
N GLY A 26 6.11 -38.63 -34.78
CA GLY A 26 7.05 -38.19 -33.74
C GLY A 26 6.35 -37.68 -32.49
N GLY A 27 7.04 -36.85 -31.73
CA GLY A 27 6.49 -36.22 -30.54
C GLY A 27 7.39 -35.13 -29.99
N MET A 28 7.09 -34.73 -28.76
CA MET A 28 7.85 -33.72 -28.02
C MET A 28 7.99 -34.10 -26.55
N ALA A 29 9.09 -33.67 -25.92
CA ALA A 29 9.31 -33.84 -24.50
C ALA A 29 9.85 -32.55 -23.87
N ALA A 30 9.35 -32.20 -22.69
CA ALA A 30 9.89 -31.14 -21.86
C ALA A 30 11.00 -31.71 -20.97
N VAL A 31 12.14 -31.05 -20.93
CA VAL A 31 13.33 -31.40 -20.15
C VAL A 31 13.66 -30.23 -19.23
N THR A 32 13.74 -30.50 -17.93
CA THR A 32 14.11 -29.50 -16.92
C THR A 32 15.62 -29.49 -16.74
N ALA A 33 16.32 -28.82 -17.67
CA ALA A 33 17.76 -28.63 -17.66
C ALA A 33 18.16 -27.43 -18.54
N PRO A 34 19.37 -26.86 -18.35
CA PRO A 34 19.92 -25.83 -19.22
C PRO A 34 20.04 -26.24 -20.69
N HIS A 35 19.99 -25.25 -21.60
CA HIS A 35 20.03 -25.47 -23.04
C HIS A 35 21.28 -26.23 -23.50
N ASP A 36 22.45 -25.89 -22.97
CA ASP A 36 23.73 -26.51 -23.31
C ASP A 36 23.80 -27.97 -22.86
N GLU A 37 23.28 -28.28 -21.66
CA GLU A 37 23.14 -29.66 -21.19
C GLU A 37 22.21 -30.47 -22.10
N VAL A 38 21.01 -29.95 -22.40
CA VAL A 38 20.06 -30.64 -23.28
C VAL A 38 20.61 -30.80 -24.69
N ALA A 39 21.29 -29.78 -25.23
CA ALA A 39 21.96 -29.84 -26.53
C ALA A 39 23.01 -30.96 -26.57
N ALA A 40 23.77 -31.15 -25.49
CA ALA A 40 24.72 -32.25 -25.38
C ALA A 40 24.04 -33.63 -25.32
N LEU A 41 22.90 -33.73 -24.64
CA LEU A 41 22.11 -34.98 -24.58
C LEU A 41 21.55 -35.38 -25.96
N VAL A 42 21.04 -34.40 -26.72
CA VAL A 42 20.44 -34.68 -28.04
C VAL A 42 21.46 -34.83 -29.16
N ALA A 43 22.69 -34.34 -29.01
CA ALA A 43 23.73 -34.42 -30.04
C ALA A 43 24.04 -35.86 -30.50
N GLY A 44 23.85 -36.84 -29.61
CA GLY A 44 24.03 -38.26 -29.91
C GLY A 44 22.78 -38.99 -30.41
N LEU A 45 21.64 -38.31 -30.54
CA LEU A 45 20.35 -38.90 -30.88
C LEU A 45 19.89 -38.43 -32.27
N PRO A 46 20.10 -39.25 -33.32
CA PRO A 46 19.62 -38.92 -34.66
C PRO A 46 18.10 -38.67 -34.62
N GLY A 47 17.64 -37.63 -35.30
CA GLY A 47 16.20 -37.32 -35.39
C GLY A 47 15.64 -36.54 -34.19
N VAL A 48 16.41 -36.32 -33.11
CA VAL A 48 15.99 -35.49 -31.98
C VAL A 48 16.68 -34.12 -32.04
N SER A 49 15.93 -33.06 -31.77
CA SER A 49 16.44 -31.69 -31.79
C SER A 49 15.77 -30.84 -30.71
N VAL A 50 16.45 -29.75 -30.30
CA VAL A 50 15.86 -28.74 -29.42
C VAL A 50 14.79 -27.97 -30.19
N ALA A 51 13.55 -28.11 -29.73
CA ALA A 51 12.36 -27.47 -30.30
C ALA A 51 12.14 -26.07 -29.74
N ALA A 52 12.34 -25.88 -28.44
CA ALA A 52 12.15 -24.60 -27.77
C ALA A 52 13.06 -24.45 -26.56
N VAL A 53 13.57 -23.25 -26.34
CA VAL A 53 14.24 -22.83 -25.11
C VAL A 53 13.35 -21.79 -24.45
N ASN A 54 12.53 -22.23 -23.49
CA ASN A 54 11.49 -21.42 -22.85
C ASN A 54 11.99 -20.65 -21.62
N GLY A 55 13.14 -21.02 -21.08
CA GLY A 55 13.79 -20.38 -19.94
C GLY A 55 15.08 -21.11 -19.55
N PRO A 56 15.83 -20.61 -18.56
CA PRO A 56 17.17 -21.11 -18.20
C PRO A 56 17.25 -22.60 -17.86
N SER A 57 16.14 -23.19 -17.42
CA SER A 57 16.04 -24.63 -17.11
C SER A 57 14.80 -25.29 -17.74
N SER A 58 14.22 -24.67 -18.78
CA SER A 58 12.96 -25.10 -19.38
C SER A 58 13.13 -25.27 -20.89
N VAL A 59 13.49 -26.50 -21.30
CA VAL A 59 13.77 -26.83 -22.70
C VAL A 59 12.76 -27.85 -23.20
N VAL A 60 12.34 -27.72 -24.45
CA VAL A 60 11.53 -28.71 -25.15
C VAL A 60 12.34 -29.29 -26.28
N VAL A 61 12.33 -30.60 -26.40
CA VAL A 61 12.88 -31.34 -27.53
C VAL A 61 11.77 -31.93 -28.38
N SER A 62 12.06 -32.21 -29.64
CA SER A 62 11.17 -32.90 -30.56
C SER A 62 11.96 -33.87 -31.44
N GLY A 63 11.29 -34.94 -31.88
CA GLY A 63 11.90 -35.97 -32.72
C GLY A 63 10.99 -37.18 -32.88
N ASP A 64 11.54 -38.27 -33.42
CA ASP A 64 10.84 -39.55 -33.45
C ASP A 64 10.67 -40.16 -32.05
N THR A 65 9.74 -41.11 -31.95
CA THR A 65 9.36 -41.74 -30.69
C THR A 65 10.52 -42.48 -30.03
N GLU A 66 11.36 -43.18 -30.81
CA GLU A 66 12.47 -44.00 -30.30
C GLU A 66 13.60 -43.12 -29.75
N GLY A 67 13.96 -42.06 -30.47
CA GLY A 67 14.91 -41.06 -30.00
C GLY A 67 14.45 -40.37 -28.72
N LEU A 68 13.16 -40.02 -28.63
CA LEU A 68 12.59 -39.45 -27.40
C LEU A 68 12.53 -40.44 -26.24
N ASP A 69 12.24 -41.73 -26.49
CA ASP A 69 12.29 -42.77 -25.46
C ASP A 69 13.71 -42.94 -24.91
N THR A 70 14.71 -42.94 -25.79
CA THR A 70 16.12 -43.02 -25.42
C THR A 70 16.53 -41.81 -24.57
N LEU A 71 16.14 -40.59 -24.97
CA LEU A 71 16.41 -39.38 -24.21
C LEU A 71 15.77 -39.44 -22.81
N LEU A 72 14.51 -39.87 -22.71
CA LEU A 72 13.80 -39.94 -21.45
C LEU A 72 14.43 -40.95 -20.49
N ALA A 73 14.92 -42.08 -21.01
CA ALA A 73 15.65 -43.07 -20.24
C ALA A 73 16.99 -42.51 -19.71
N ASP A 74 17.79 -41.87 -20.58
CA ASP A 74 19.07 -41.25 -20.19
C ASP A 74 18.87 -40.11 -19.17
N CYS A 75 17.82 -39.29 -19.34
CA CYS A 75 17.43 -38.29 -18.34
C CYS A 75 17.12 -38.92 -16.98
N ALA A 76 16.37 -40.03 -16.96
CA ALA A 76 16.03 -40.74 -15.73
C ALA A 76 17.27 -41.31 -15.02
N GLU A 77 18.23 -41.86 -15.76
CA GLU A 77 19.51 -42.36 -15.22
C GLU A 77 20.35 -41.24 -14.60
N ARG A 78 20.29 -40.03 -15.19
CA ARG A 78 21.03 -38.84 -14.73
C ARG A 78 20.29 -38.05 -13.65
N GLY A 79 19.06 -38.43 -13.29
CA GLY A 79 18.22 -37.68 -12.35
C GLY A 79 17.69 -36.36 -12.91
N VAL A 80 17.73 -36.17 -14.24
CA VAL A 80 17.16 -35.00 -14.92
C VAL A 80 15.67 -35.24 -15.13
N ARG A 81 14.84 -34.28 -14.70
CA ARG A 81 13.38 -34.38 -14.89
C ARG A 81 13.05 -34.15 -16.36
N ALA A 82 12.41 -35.14 -16.99
CA ALA A 82 11.89 -35.01 -18.34
C ALA A 82 10.50 -35.67 -18.45
N ARG A 83 9.62 -35.12 -19.30
CA ARG A 83 8.25 -35.62 -19.50
C ARG A 83 7.81 -35.46 -20.94
N ARG A 84 7.02 -36.43 -21.43
CA ARG A 84 6.33 -36.30 -22.71
C ARG A 84 5.29 -35.18 -22.68
N ILE A 85 5.15 -34.49 -23.81
CA ILE A 85 4.06 -33.56 -24.09
C ILE A 85 3.00 -34.33 -24.87
N PRO A 86 1.69 -34.17 -24.58
CA PRO A 86 0.62 -34.91 -25.26
C PRO A 86 0.37 -34.37 -26.68
N VAL A 87 1.36 -34.57 -27.56
CA VAL A 87 1.34 -34.27 -28.99
C VAL A 87 2.04 -35.43 -29.72
N ASP A 88 1.56 -35.74 -30.91
CA ASP A 88 1.99 -36.89 -31.72
C ASP A 88 2.73 -36.47 -33.00
N TYR A 89 3.34 -35.28 -32.98
CA TYR A 89 4.14 -34.73 -34.07
C TYR A 89 5.36 -33.97 -33.55
N ALA A 90 6.44 -33.98 -34.33
CA ALA A 90 7.70 -33.32 -33.98
C ALA A 90 7.81 -31.91 -34.60
N SER A 91 7.12 -30.92 -34.02
CA SER A 91 7.28 -29.52 -34.45
C SER A 91 8.64 -28.94 -34.06
N HIS A 92 9.10 -27.90 -34.77
CA HIS A 92 10.40 -27.25 -34.56
C HIS A 92 11.59 -28.19 -34.80
N SER A 93 11.48 -29.05 -35.81
CA SER A 93 12.50 -30.04 -36.19
C SER A 93 12.50 -30.32 -37.69
N ALA A 94 13.48 -31.10 -38.16
CA ALA A 94 13.58 -31.55 -39.55
C ALA A 94 12.33 -32.28 -40.08
N TYR A 95 11.47 -32.81 -39.21
CA TYR A 95 10.22 -33.44 -39.64
C TYR A 95 9.27 -32.45 -40.33
N VAL A 96 9.37 -31.16 -39.99
CA VAL A 96 8.59 -30.09 -40.62
C VAL A 96 9.02 -29.83 -42.06
N ASP A 97 10.20 -30.28 -42.51
CA ASP A 97 10.65 -30.11 -43.90
C ASP A 97 9.71 -30.81 -44.90
N ARG A 98 8.88 -31.76 -44.46
CA ARG A 98 7.76 -32.34 -45.25
C ARG A 98 6.73 -31.30 -45.69
N LEU A 99 6.63 -30.20 -44.95
CA LEU A 99 5.71 -29.09 -45.20
C LEU A 99 6.36 -27.92 -45.95
N ALA A 100 7.61 -28.06 -46.41
CA ALA A 100 8.37 -26.97 -47.02
C ALA A 100 7.68 -26.35 -48.24
N GLU A 101 6.99 -27.16 -49.04
CA GLU A 101 6.23 -26.69 -50.19
C GLU A 101 4.74 -26.46 -49.87
N THR A 102 4.14 -27.38 -49.10
CA THR A 102 2.69 -27.39 -48.90
C THR A 102 2.19 -26.28 -47.99
N LEU A 103 2.93 -25.95 -46.92
CA LEU A 103 2.52 -24.91 -45.98
C LEU A 103 2.63 -23.51 -46.60
N PRO A 104 3.75 -23.11 -47.24
CA PRO A 104 3.80 -21.81 -47.90
C PRO A 104 2.76 -21.65 -49.00
N ALA A 105 2.54 -22.68 -49.83
CA ALA A 105 1.52 -22.65 -50.88
C ALA A 105 0.09 -22.51 -50.31
N ALA A 106 -0.22 -23.16 -49.18
CA ALA A 106 -1.54 -23.06 -48.56
C ALA A 106 -1.79 -21.70 -47.88
N LEU A 107 -0.71 -21.02 -47.48
CA LEU A 107 -0.71 -19.66 -46.96
C LEU A 107 -0.60 -18.59 -48.05
N ASP A 108 -0.59 -18.98 -49.33
CA ASP A 108 -0.57 -18.02 -50.43
C ASP A 108 -1.76 -17.05 -50.34
N GLY A 109 -1.48 -15.77 -50.56
CA GLY A 109 -2.46 -14.69 -50.47
C GLY A 109 -2.75 -14.15 -49.06
N ILE A 110 -2.02 -14.54 -48.01
CA ILE A 110 -1.98 -13.69 -46.80
C ILE A 110 -1.27 -12.38 -47.12
N GLU A 111 -1.70 -11.28 -46.48
CA GLU A 111 -1.12 -9.95 -46.71
C GLU A 111 -0.50 -9.37 -45.44
N PRO A 112 0.76 -9.73 -45.11
CA PRO A 112 1.50 -9.10 -44.02
C PRO A 112 1.72 -7.62 -44.30
N ARG A 113 1.43 -6.81 -43.30
CA ARG A 113 1.54 -5.34 -43.34
C ARG A 113 2.29 -4.86 -42.11
N GLU A 114 2.72 -3.61 -42.15
CA GLU A 114 3.26 -2.98 -40.95
C GLU A 114 2.21 -2.96 -39.83
N GLY A 115 2.63 -3.25 -38.61
CA GLY A 115 1.76 -3.22 -37.44
C GLY A 115 2.08 -2.02 -36.57
N ASP A 116 1.05 -1.47 -35.91
CA ASP A 116 1.25 -0.40 -34.92
C ASP A 116 1.88 -0.93 -33.62
N ILE A 117 1.78 -2.26 -33.39
CA ILE A 117 2.43 -2.96 -32.28
C ILE A 117 3.71 -3.62 -32.84
N PRO A 118 4.90 -3.26 -32.32
CA PRO A 118 6.16 -3.89 -32.69
C PRO A 118 6.14 -5.40 -32.45
N PHE A 119 6.80 -6.15 -33.33
CA PHE A 119 6.85 -7.61 -33.25
C PHE A 119 8.29 -8.09 -33.02
N PHE A 120 8.53 -8.66 -31.85
CA PHE A 120 9.80 -9.32 -31.53
C PHE A 120 9.67 -10.82 -31.85
N SER A 121 10.47 -11.31 -32.80
CA SER A 121 10.37 -12.69 -33.26
C SER A 121 11.22 -13.62 -32.41
N THR A 122 10.60 -14.69 -31.89
CA THR A 122 11.32 -15.80 -31.25
C THR A 122 12.00 -16.75 -32.23
N VAL A 123 11.85 -16.54 -33.54
CA VAL A 123 12.60 -17.27 -34.57
C VAL A 123 13.98 -16.64 -34.77
N THR A 124 14.03 -15.31 -34.85
CA THR A 124 15.28 -14.56 -35.06
C THR A 124 15.89 -14.02 -33.77
N ALA A 125 15.14 -14.02 -32.66
CA ALA A 125 15.45 -13.33 -31.41
C ALA A 125 15.74 -11.82 -31.64
N ASP A 126 14.94 -11.19 -32.51
CA ASP A 126 15.10 -9.78 -32.86
C ASP A 126 13.76 -9.15 -33.31
N TRP A 127 13.70 -7.83 -33.36
CA TRP A 127 12.60 -7.07 -33.95
C TRP A 127 12.46 -7.38 -35.45
N LEU A 128 11.25 -7.71 -35.88
CA LEU A 128 10.92 -7.88 -37.30
C LEU A 128 9.79 -6.94 -37.70
N PRO A 129 9.88 -6.32 -38.90
CA PRO A 129 8.77 -5.55 -39.44
C PRO A 129 7.59 -6.48 -39.70
N GLY A 130 6.37 -5.96 -39.55
CA GLY A 130 5.16 -6.77 -39.73
C GLY A 130 5.01 -7.34 -41.14
N THR A 131 5.60 -6.65 -42.13
CA THR A 131 5.68 -7.08 -43.54
C THR A 131 6.52 -8.35 -43.75
N ALA A 132 7.39 -8.72 -42.80
CA ALA A 132 8.20 -9.94 -42.89
C ALA A 132 7.46 -11.21 -42.42
N LEU A 133 6.22 -11.11 -41.93
CA LEU A 133 5.43 -12.23 -41.42
C LEU A 133 4.69 -13.00 -42.54
N ASP A 134 5.42 -13.29 -43.61
CA ASP A 134 4.93 -13.98 -44.81
C ASP A 134 4.79 -15.50 -44.64
N ALA A 135 4.30 -16.17 -45.68
CA ALA A 135 4.12 -17.61 -45.69
C ALA A 135 5.42 -18.39 -45.40
N SER A 136 6.55 -17.89 -45.92
CA SER A 136 7.87 -18.47 -45.66
C SER A 136 8.31 -18.29 -44.21
N TYR A 137 8.00 -17.16 -43.59
CA TYR A 137 8.21 -16.92 -42.16
C TYR A 137 7.43 -17.92 -41.31
N TRP A 138 6.15 -18.16 -41.62
CA TRP A 138 5.35 -19.11 -40.85
C TRP A 138 5.83 -20.56 -40.99
N HIS A 139 6.37 -20.95 -42.15
CA HIS A 139 7.10 -22.22 -42.29
C HIS A 139 8.37 -22.24 -41.43
N ARG A 140 9.23 -21.21 -41.52
CA ARG A 140 10.42 -21.09 -40.66
C ARG A 140 10.07 -21.12 -39.18
N ASN A 141 8.96 -20.51 -38.77
CA ASN A 141 8.47 -20.52 -37.40
C ASN A 141 8.07 -21.91 -36.92
N LEU A 142 7.40 -22.70 -37.75
CA LEU A 142 7.06 -24.09 -37.41
C LEU A 142 8.30 -25.01 -37.43
N ARG A 143 9.30 -24.70 -38.27
CA ARG A 143 10.49 -25.53 -38.50
C ARG A 143 11.65 -25.26 -37.54
N GLY A 144 11.90 -23.99 -37.21
CA GLY A 144 13.04 -23.55 -36.42
C GLY A 144 12.79 -23.65 -34.92
N THR A 145 13.87 -23.68 -34.14
CA THR A 145 13.83 -23.64 -32.68
C THR A 145 13.22 -22.33 -32.18
N VAL A 146 12.33 -22.41 -31.19
CA VAL A 146 11.77 -21.24 -30.51
C VAL A 146 12.79 -20.72 -29.49
N ARG A 147 13.34 -19.52 -29.72
CA ARG A 147 14.38 -18.88 -28.89
C ARG A 147 13.77 -17.93 -27.86
N LEU A 148 12.85 -18.42 -27.04
CA LEU A 148 12.09 -17.58 -26.11
C LEU A 148 12.96 -16.98 -25.01
N GLU A 149 13.79 -17.77 -24.32
CA GLU A 149 14.69 -17.25 -23.26
C GLU A 149 15.59 -16.13 -23.79
N GLU A 150 16.22 -16.35 -24.94
CA GLU A 150 17.08 -15.36 -25.59
C GLU A 150 16.30 -14.08 -25.93
N SER A 151 15.07 -14.24 -26.45
CA SER A 151 14.20 -13.10 -26.76
C SER A 151 13.82 -12.32 -25.50
N LEU A 152 13.52 -13.00 -24.40
CA LEU A 152 13.20 -12.38 -23.11
C LEU A 152 14.40 -11.61 -22.55
N ARG A 153 15.61 -12.20 -22.58
CA ARG A 153 16.84 -11.50 -22.17
C ARG A 153 17.07 -10.24 -23.01
N ALA A 154 16.94 -10.35 -24.33
CA ALA A 154 17.09 -9.21 -25.22
C ALA A 154 16.06 -8.10 -24.95
N LEU A 155 14.83 -8.44 -24.59
CA LEU A 155 13.79 -7.47 -24.22
C LEU A 155 14.04 -6.85 -22.84
N LEU A 156 14.49 -7.64 -21.86
CA LEU A 156 14.90 -7.15 -20.54
C LEU A 156 16.07 -6.16 -20.64
N ASP A 157 17.07 -6.46 -21.47
CA ASP A 157 18.21 -5.58 -21.74
C ASP A 157 17.79 -4.25 -22.39
N GLN A 158 16.65 -4.25 -23.08
CA GLN A 158 16.03 -3.05 -23.67
C GLN A 158 15.10 -2.30 -22.69
N GLY A 159 14.95 -2.79 -21.46
CA GLY A 159 14.16 -2.15 -20.41
C GLY A 159 12.67 -2.54 -20.41
N HIS A 160 12.28 -3.62 -21.09
CA HIS A 160 10.92 -4.16 -20.98
C HIS A 160 10.78 -4.99 -19.69
N ASP A 161 9.82 -4.62 -18.85
CA ASP A 161 9.67 -5.11 -17.47
C ASP A 161 8.31 -5.76 -17.18
N VAL A 162 7.43 -5.86 -18.18
CA VAL A 162 6.10 -6.47 -18.05
C VAL A 162 5.86 -7.47 -19.17
N PHE A 163 5.65 -8.74 -18.80
CA PHE A 163 5.36 -9.82 -19.73
C PHE A 163 3.97 -10.41 -19.46
N VAL A 164 3.09 -10.36 -20.45
CA VAL A 164 1.74 -10.94 -20.36
C VAL A 164 1.65 -12.16 -21.30
N GLU A 165 1.48 -13.34 -20.72
CA GLU A 165 1.19 -14.57 -21.45
C GLU A 165 -0.28 -14.61 -21.87
N CYS A 166 -0.54 -14.29 -23.14
CA CYS A 166 -1.86 -14.37 -23.75
C CYS A 166 -2.16 -15.81 -24.19
N SER A 167 -2.66 -16.64 -23.27
CA SER A 167 -2.95 -18.06 -23.52
C SER A 167 -4.21 -18.54 -22.78
N PRO A 168 -4.83 -19.66 -23.20
CA PRO A 168 -5.95 -20.25 -22.46
C PRO A 168 -5.55 -20.84 -21.09
N HIS A 169 -4.24 -20.98 -20.83
CA HIS A 169 -3.67 -21.40 -19.56
C HIS A 169 -2.17 -21.07 -19.52
N PRO A 170 -1.66 -20.41 -18.48
CA PRO A 170 -0.25 -20.09 -18.37
C PRO A 170 0.61 -21.34 -18.32
N VAL A 171 1.52 -21.48 -19.27
CA VAL A 171 2.53 -22.55 -19.30
C VAL A 171 3.95 -22.00 -19.44
N LEU A 172 4.11 -20.72 -19.76
CA LEU A 172 5.39 -20.06 -19.96
C LEU A 172 5.77 -19.13 -18.81
N THR A 173 4.82 -18.71 -17.97
CA THR A 173 5.07 -17.80 -16.83
C THR A 173 6.28 -18.21 -15.99
N VAL A 174 6.41 -19.49 -15.63
CA VAL A 174 7.55 -19.99 -14.85
C VAL A 174 8.89 -19.79 -15.61
N GLY A 175 8.93 -20.09 -16.91
CA GLY A 175 10.14 -19.89 -17.72
C GLY A 175 10.50 -18.41 -17.87
N ILE A 176 9.49 -17.53 -17.93
CA ILE A 176 9.67 -16.08 -17.94
C ILE A 176 10.24 -15.60 -16.59
N GLU A 177 9.63 -15.99 -15.47
CA GLU A 177 10.08 -15.64 -14.11
C GLU A 177 11.51 -16.12 -13.82
N ASP A 178 11.84 -17.34 -14.23
CA ASP A 178 13.20 -17.88 -14.12
C ASP A 178 14.19 -17.06 -14.95
N THR A 179 13.80 -16.61 -16.15
CA THR A 179 14.64 -15.76 -17.01
C THR A 179 14.87 -14.39 -16.36
N VAL A 180 13.82 -13.76 -15.84
CA VAL A 180 13.89 -12.48 -15.11
C VAL A 180 14.83 -12.59 -13.92
N THR A 181 14.67 -13.66 -13.12
CA THR A 181 15.52 -13.93 -11.95
C THR A 181 16.98 -14.13 -12.36
N ALA A 182 17.23 -14.93 -13.41
CA ALA A 182 18.58 -15.19 -13.91
C ALA A 182 19.26 -13.94 -14.50
N ALA A 183 18.47 -13.00 -15.04
CA ALA A 183 18.96 -11.71 -15.52
C ALA A 183 19.18 -10.69 -14.37
N GLY A 184 18.70 -10.97 -13.15
CA GLY A 184 18.73 -10.02 -12.04
C GLY A 184 17.88 -8.78 -12.28
N ALA A 185 16.84 -8.91 -13.12
CA ALA A 185 15.93 -7.83 -13.47
C ALA A 185 14.73 -7.75 -12.52
N ASP A 186 14.12 -6.56 -12.44
CA ASP A 186 12.85 -6.35 -11.76
C ASP A 186 11.75 -6.29 -12.83
N ALA A 187 11.09 -7.42 -13.07
CA ALA A 187 10.06 -7.54 -14.09
C ALA A 187 8.98 -8.53 -13.65
N VAL A 188 7.77 -8.37 -14.17
CA VAL A 188 6.61 -9.20 -13.80
C VAL A 188 6.12 -10.05 -14.97
N ALA A 189 5.74 -11.29 -14.68
CA ALA A 189 5.12 -12.21 -15.61
C ALA A 189 3.67 -12.50 -15.19
N LEU A 190 2.72 -12.35 -16.10
CA LEU A 190 1.29 -12.46 -15.83
C LEU A 190 0.62 -13.39 -16.86
N GLY A 191 -0.31 -14.23 -16.43
CA GLY A 191 -1.13 -15.04 -17.33
C GLY A 191 -2.51 -14.42 -17.58
N SER A 192 -3.05 -14.52 -18.80
CA SER A 192 -4.35 -13.94 -19.14
C SER A 192 -5.55 -14.80 -18.70
N LEU A 193 -5.54 -16.10 -19.01
CA LEU A 193 -6.63 -17.04 -18.69
C LEU A 193 -6.10 -18.30 -18.02
N ARG A 194 -6.98 -19.10 -17.42
CA ARG A 194 -6.62 -20.38 -16.80
C ARG A 194 -7.54 -21.50 -17.32
N ARG A 195 -6.99 -22.72 -17.41
CA ARG A 195 -7.78 -23.91 -17.74
C ARG A 195 -8.92 -24.07 -16.74
N ASP A 196 -10.12 -24.32 -17.25
CA ASP A 196 -11.36 -24.49 -16.48
C ASP A 196 -11.76 -23.25 -15.66
N ASP A 197 -11.12 -22.10 -15.89
CA ASP A 197 -11.35 -20.81 -15.23
C ASP A 197 -11.08 -19.68 -16.24
N GLY A 198 -11.96 -19.56 -17.23
CA GLY A 198 -11.86 -18.57 -18.31
C GLY A 198 -12.94 -17.47 -18.22
N GLY A 199 -13.08 -16.68 -19.28
CA GLY A 199 -14.11 -15.66 -19.39
C GLY A 199 -13.71 -14.28 -18.86
N ALA A 200 -14.69 -13.37 -18.78
CA ALA A 200 -14.47 -11.97 -18.46
C ALA A 200 -13.91 -11.77 -17.05
N ASP A 201 -14.42 -12.48 -16.05
CA ASP A 201 -13.97 -12.33 -14.66
C ASP A 201 -12.50 -12.71 -14.48
N ARG A 202 -12.06 -13.79 -15.14
CA ARG A 202 -10.65 -14.20 -15.14
C ARG A 202 -9.77 -13.14 -15.78
N MET A 203 -10.19 -12.62 -16.93
CA MET A 203 -9.46 -11.56 -17.64
C MET A 203 -9.38 -10.27 -16.82
N LEU A 204 -10.48 -9.86 -16.18
CA LEU A 204 -10.51 -8.71 -15.26
C LEU A 204 -9.58 -8.93 -14.07
N THR A 205 -9.52 -10.15 -13.55
CA THR A 205 -8.61 -10.49 -12.46
C THR A 205 -7.14 -10.45 -12.92
N ALA A 206 -6.83 -10.86 -14.15
CA ALA A 206 -5.49 -10.72 -14.73
C ALA A 206 -5.10 -9.24 -14.92
N LEU A 207 -6.02 -8.40 -15.39
CA LEU A 207 -5.83 -6.95 -15.46
C LEU A 207 -5.65 -6.32 -14.07
N ALA A 208 -6.37 -6.81 -13.06
CA ALA A 208 -6.21 -6.34 -11.69
C ALA A 208 -4.84 -6.71 -11.12
N ALA A 209 -4.34 -7.92 -11.43
CA ALA A 209 -2.98 -8.32 -11.08
C ALA A 209 -1.93 -7.42 -11.75
N ALA A 210 -2.12 -7.08 -13.03
CA ALA A 210 -1.28 -6.11 -13.73
C ALA A 210 -1.30 -4.74 -13.05
N HIS A 211 -2.48 -4.25 -12.67
CA HIS A 211 -2.64 -2.97 -11.97
C HIS A 211 -1.93 -2.96 -10.60
N VAL A 212 -2.05 -4.04 -9.82
CA VAL A 212 -1.34 -4.19 -8.53
C VAL A 212 0.17 -4.27 -8.73
N ALA A 213 0.63 -4.85 -9.85
CA ALA A 213 2.03 -4.85 -10.25
C ALA A 213 2.54 -3.48 -10.78
N GLY A 214 1.70 -2.43 -10.77
CA GLY A 214 2.08 -1.08 -11.19
C GLY A 214 1.83 -0.79 -12.67
N VAL A 215 1.27 -1.72 -13.43
CA VAL A 215 0.93 -1.51 -14.85
C VAL A 215 -0.23 -0.52 -14.96
N PRO A 216 -0.12 0.55 -15.77
CA PRO A 216 -1.23 1.47 -15.99
C PRO A 216 -2.32 0.77 -16.81
N VAL A 217 -3.42 0.39 -16.14
CA VAL A 217 -4.59 -0.23 -16.75
C VAL A 217 -5.69 0.80 -16.92
N ASP A 218 -6.18 0.95 -18.15
CA ASP A 218 -7.38 1.73 -18.42
C ASP A 218 -8.64 0.89 -18.14
N TRP A 219 -9.31 1.20 -17.03
CA TRP A 219 -10.54 0.54 -16.62
C TRP A 219 -11.79 1.07 -17.31
N ARG A 220 -11.74 2.20 -18.04
CA ARG A 220 -12.94 2.80 -18.65
C ARG A 220 -13.71 1.85 -19.57
N PRO A 221 -13.07 1.00 -20.41
CA PRO A 221 -13.80 0.07 -21.27
C PRO A 221 -14.62 -0.98 -20.51
N THR A 222 -14.29 -1.29 -19.25
CA THR A 222 -15.02 -2.26 -18.43
C THR A 222 -16.29 -1.67 -17.82
N VAL A 223 -16.44 -0.33 -17.86
CA VAL A 223 -17.55 0.39 -17.26
C VAL A 223 -18.35 1.07 -18.39
N ALA A 224 -19.31 0.34 -18.96
CA ALA A 224 -20.07 0.82 -20.11
C ALA A 224 -20.89 2.11 -19.81
N HIS A 225 -21.36 2.26 -18.57
CA HIS A 225 -22.18 3.39 -18.11
C HIS A 225 -21.85 3.74 -16.66
N GLY A 226 -21.73 5.04 -16.34
CA GLY A 226 -21.53 5.54 -14.98
C GLY A 226 -20.78 6.87 -14.93
N HIS A 227 -20.81 7.51 -13.76
CA HIS A 227 -19.98 8.68 -13.47
C HIS A 227 -18.99 8.29 -12.36
N PRO A 228 -17.70 8.65 -12.48
CA PRO A 228 -16.75 8.47 -11.39
C PRO A 228 -17.28 9.16 -10.14
N VAL A 229 -17.26 8.46 -9.00
CA VAL A 229 -17.54 9.04 -7.69
C VAL A 229 -16.30 8.91 -6.84
N ASP A 230 -16.05 9.91 -6.00
CA ASP A 230 -14.94 9.84 -5.05
C ASP A 230 -15.25 8.76 -4.01
N LEU A 231 -14.37 7.78 -3.90
CA LEU A 231 -14.38 6.84 -2.78
C LEU A 231 -13.74 7.51 -1.57
N PRO A 232 -14.13 7.12 -0.33
CA PRO A 232 -13.42 7.55 0.87
C PRO A 232 -11.92 7.36 0.69
N THR A 233 -11.16 8.41 0.94
CA THR A 233 -9.70 8.40 0.79
C THR A 233 -9.07 7.38 1.74
N TYR A 234 -7.74 7.19 1.59
CA TYR A 234 -6.89 6.35 2.44
C TYR A 234 -7.43 6.14 3.86
N ALA A 235 -7.60 4.88 4.26
CA ALA A 235 -7.97 4.53 5.62
C ALA A 235 -6.78 4.88 6.53
N PHE A 236 -6.77 6.10 7.06
CA PHE A 236 -5.78 6.52 8.05
C PHE A 236 -5.74 5.48 9.17
N GLN A 237 -4.56 4.93 9.44
CA GLN A 237 -4.29 4.22 10.68
C GLN A 237 -4.26 5.29 11.79
N ARG A 238 -5.44 5.61 12.31
CA ARG A 238 -5.64 6.70 13.27
C ARG A 238 -5.04 6.27 14.61
N GLU A 239 -3.79 6.65 14.83
CA GLU A 239 -3.14 6.55 16.12
C GLU A 239 -3.07 7.94 16.78
N ARG A 240 -3.36 7.98 18.08
CA ARG A 240 -3.52 9.22 18.85
C ARG A 240 -2.17 9.68 19.37
N TYR A 241 -1.45 10.49 18.59
CA TYR A 241 -0.14 11.05 18.97
C TYR A 241 -0.22 12.38 19.76
N TRP A 242 -1.23 12.56 20.61
CA TRP A 242 -1.35 13.76 21.43
C TRP A 242 -0.49 13.63 22.68
N LEU A 243 0.26 14.68 23.03
CA LEU A 243 0.93 14.78 24.32
C LEU A 243 -0.13 14.85 25.42
N GLU A 244 -0.27 13.77 26.20
CA GLU A 244 -1.07 13.80 27.41
C GLU A 244 -0.30 14.58 28.47
N ALA A 245 -0.88 15.67 28.97
CA ALA A 245 -0.29 16.45 30.05
C ALA A 245 -0.20 15.58 31.31
N THR A 246 0.96 14.97 31.52
CA THR A 246 1.27 14.22 32.73
C THR A 246 1.65 15.22 33.81
N GLY A 247 0.73 15.39 34.78
CA GLY A 247 0.88 16.10 36.05
C GLY A 247 2.08 17.04 36.19
N ALA A 248 1.94 18.28 35.73
CA ALA A 248 2.66 19.36 36.38
C ALA A 248 2.24 19.33 37.86
N GLN A 249 3.21 19.32 38.78
CA GLN A 249 2.98 19.38 40.21
C GLN A 249 2.03 20.57 40.46
N ALA A 250 0.78 20.26 40.81
CA ALA A 250 -0.25 21.27 40.89
C ALA A 250 0.17 22.34 41.90
N ASP A 251 -0.09 23.60 41.60
CA ASP A 251 0.19 24.69 42.53
C ASP A 251 -0.45 24.34 43.89
N PRO A 252 0.31 24.34 45.00
CA PRO A 252 -0.23 24.01 46.32
C PRO A 252 -1.42 24.89 46.72
N THR A 253 -1.48 26.13 46.21
CA THR A 253 -2.56 27.10 46.44
C THR A 253 -3.75 26.89 45.49
N GLY A 254 -3.57 26.10 44.43
CA GLY A 254 -4.58 25.87 43.39
C GLY A 254 -4.85 27.06 42.46
N ILE A 255 -4.05 28.14 42.55
CA ILE A 255 -4.15 29.31 41.67
C ILE A 255 -3.04 29.20 40.62
N ASP A 256 -3.39 28.92 39.37
CA ASP A 256 -2.43 28.67 38.28
C ASP A 256 -2.39 29.77 37.22
N THR A 257 -3.35 30.70 37.28
CA THR A 257 -3.55 31.72 36.25
C THR A 257 -3.68 33.10 36.89
N VAL A 258 -3.00 34.10 36.33
CA VAL A 258 -3.16 35.52 36.67
C VAL A 258 -3.36 36.33 35.39
N VAL A 259 -4.46 37.09 35.32
CA VAL A 259 -4.77 37.99 34.22
C VAL A 259 -4.87 39.41 34.78
N ARG A 260 -3.95 40.29 34.38
CA ARG A 260 -4.00 41.72 34.73
C ARG A 260 -4.94 42.46 33.78
N LEU A 261 -5.85 43.24 34.34
CA LEU A 261 -6.85 44.01 33.58
C LEU A 261 -6.28 45.38 33.21
N ALA A 262 -6.79 45.94 32.11
CA ALA A 262 -6.30 47.22 31.58
C ALA A 262 -6.62 48.43 32.49
N ASP A 263 -7.63 48.32 33.35
CA ASP A 263 -8.00 49.32 34.37
C ASP A 263 -7.11 49.24 35.63
N GLY A 264 -6.12 48.35 35.63
CA GLY A 264 -5.23 48.11 36.76
C GLY A 264 -5.78 47.12 37.78
N GLY A 265 -6.94 46.50 37.56
CA GLY A 265 -7.43 45.36 38.32
C GLY A 265 -6.75 44.04 37.92
N ALA A 266 -7.18 42.93 38.53
CA ALA A 266 -6.68 41.60 38.19
C ALA A 266 -7.74 40.51 38.40
N VAL A 267 -7.63 39.42 37.64
CA VAL A 267 -8.38 38.19 37.85
C VAL A 267 -7.39 37.05 38.02
N LEU A 268 -7.44 36.38 39.16
CA LEU A 268 -6.68 35.16 39.41
C LEU A 268 -7.64 33.98 39.27
N GLY A 269 -7.16 32.90 38.66
CA GLY A 269 -7.96 31.70 38.38
C GLY A 269 -7.19 30.43 38.71
N GLY A 270 -7.95 29.37 38.95
CA GLY A 270 -7.41 28.04 39.13
C GLY A 270 -8.46 27.06 39.61
N GLY A 271 -8.04 25.99 40.28
CA GLY A 271 -8.97 25.06 40.90
C GLY A 271 -8.30 24.07 41.84
N LEU A 272 -9.11 23.53 42.75
CA LEU A 272 -8.69 22.61 43.79
C LEU A 272 -9.33 21.24 43.60
N SER A 273 -8.59 20.20 43.95
CA SER A 273 -9.12 18.85 44.15
C SER A 273 -8.33 18.14 45.25
N LEU A 274 -8.94 17.18 45.94
CA LEU A 274 -8.21 16.38 46.94
C LEU A 274 -7.05 15.59 46.33
N THR A 275 -7.12 15.28 45.03
CA THR A 275 -6.03 14.59 44.31
C THR A 275 -4.84 15.52 44.04
N ALA A 276 -5.11 16.76 43.65
CA ALA A 276 -4.06 17.73 43.31
C ALA A 276 -3.49 18.45 44.55
N GLN A 277 -4.31 18.65 45.59
CA GLN A 277 -3.93 19.28 46.85
C GLN A 277 -4.35 18.39 48.05
N PRO A 278 -3.60 17.31 48.36
CA PRO A 278 -3.96 16.38 49.43
C PRO A 278 -4.08 17.01 50.82
N TRP A 279 -3.38 18.12 51.08
CA TRP A 279 -3.42 18.84 52.35
C TRP A 279 -4.81 19.38 52.72
N LEU A 280 -5.70 19.56 51.74
CA LEU A 280 -7.08 19.96 51.99
C LEU A 280 -7.88 18.90 52.75
N ASP A 281 -7.48 17.63 52.64
CA ASP A 281 -8.14 16.53 53.33
C ASP A 281 -7.90 16.55 54.85
N ASP A 282 -6.84 17.23 55.29
CA ASP A 282 -6.52 17.43 56.71
C ASP A 282 -7.42 18.50 57.39
N HIS A 283 -8.12 19.33 56.60
CA HIS A 283 -9.04 20.36 57.11
C HIS A 283 -10.50 20.02 56.78
N ARG A 284 -11.08 19.13 57.58
CA ARG A 284 -12.49 18.72 57.47
C ARG A 284 -13.37 19.35 58.55
N VAL A 285 -14.49 19.96 58.14
CA VAL A 285 -15.53 20.48 59.04
C VAL A 285 -16.76 19.59 58.87
N HIS A 286 -17.21 18.97 59.97
CA HIS A 286 -18.32 18.00 59.96
C HIS A 286 -18.18 16.88 58.90
N GLY A 287 -16.93 16.47 58.63
CA GLY A 287 -16.62 15.39 57.68
C GLY A 287 -16.47 15.83 56.22
N THR A 288 -16.70 17.11 55.89
CA THR A 288 -16.51 17.67 54.54
C THR A 288 -15.20 18.43 54.45
N ALA A 289 -14.42 18.19 53.40
CA ALA A 289 -13.20 18.97 53.13
C ALA A 289 -13.58 20.41 52.73
N VAL A 290 -13.05 21.37 53.48
CA VAL A 290 -13.35 22.80 53.33
C VAL A 290 -12.03 23.56 53.30
N VAL A 291 -11.89 24.50 52.37
CA VAL A 291 -10.72 25.38 52.33
C VAL A 291 -10.63 26.15 53.65
N PRO A 292 -9.50 26.07 54.38
CA PRO A 292 -9.35 26.82 55.63
C PRO A 292 -9.33 28.32 55.36
N GLY A 293 -9.89 29.14 56.26
CA GLY A 293 -9.88 30.59 56.14
C GLY A 293 -8.47 31.19 56.01
N THR A 294 -7.44 30.50 56.52
CA THR A 294 -6.03 30.89 56.32
C THR A 294 -5.57 30.76 54.87
N ALA A 295 -6.11 29.80 54.10
CA ALA A 295 -5.84 29.71 52.66
C ALA A 295 -6.58 30.81 51.88
N LEU A 296 -7.78 31.21 52.30
CA LEU A 296 -8.45 32.40 51.76
C LEU A 296 -7.63 33.68 52.01
N LEU A 297 -7.02 33.80 53.19
CA LEU A 297 -6.13 34.90 53.52
C LEU A 297 -4.86 34.88 52.64
N ASP A 298 -4.24 33.73 52.46
CA ASP A 298 -3.07 33.55 51.59
C ASP A 298 -3.37 33.96 50.14
N TRP A 299 -4.51 33.51 49.59
CA TRP A 299 -4.99 33.95 48.28
C TRP A 299 -5.22 35.45 48.19
N THR A 300 -5.72 36.05 49.27
CA THR A 300 -5.97 37.49 49.35
C THR A 300 -4.67 38.28 49.34
N VAL A 301 -3.65 37.83 50.08
CA VAL A 301 -2.29 38.40 50.05
C VAL A 301 -1.68 38.26 48.66
N ARG A 302 -1.74 37.05 48.07
CA ARG A 302 -1.25 36.77 46.71
C ARG A 302 -1.89 37.69 45.67
N ALA A 303 -3.20 37.91 45.75
CA ALA A 303 -3.91 38.83 44.85
C ALA A 303 -3.52 40.30 45.10
N GLY A 304 -3.22 40.66 46.35
CA GLY A 304 -2.65 41.95 46.74
C GLY A 304 -1.26 42.18 46.14
N ASP A 305 -0.37 41.19 46.22
CA ASP A 305 0.98 41.23 45.62
C ASP A 305 0.92 41.48 44.11
N GLU A 306 0.02 40.80 43.41
CA GLU A 306 -0.16 40.98 41.97
C GLU A 306 -0.65 42.40 41.61
N THR A 307 -1.30 43.12 42.53
CA THR A 307 -1.86 44.46 42.28
C THR A 307 -1.17 45.60 43.02
N GLY A 308 -0.09 45.31 43.75
CA GLY A 308 0.70 46.31 44.50
C GLY A 308 0.04 46.79 45.81
N CYS A 309 -0.93 46.04 46.35
CA CYS A 309 -1.61 46.31 47.62
C CYS A 309 -1.53 45.07 48.53
N PRO A 310 -0.37 44.74 49.11
CA PRO A 310 -0.15 43.46 49.80
C PRO A 310 -0.84 43.37 51.18
N LEU A 311 -1.26 44.51 51.75
CA LEU A 311 -1.82 44.56 53.10
C LEU A 311 -3.34 44.29 53.08
N VAL A 312 -3.75 43.23 53.77
CA VAL A 312 -5.17 42.88 53.97
C VAL A 312 -5.72 43.65 55.17
N THR A 313 -6.61 44.60 54.92
CA THR A 313 -7.27 45.40 55.96
C THR A 313 -8.55 44.79 56.48
N ALA A 314 -9.24 44.01 55.63
CA ALA A 314 -10.45 43.30 55.96
C ALA A 314 -10.60 42.08 55.04
N LEU A 315 -11.07 40.98 55.59
CA LEU A 315 -11.46 39.78 54.86
C LEU A 315 -12.68 39.19 55.55
N ASP A 316 -13.81 39.21 54.84
CA ASP A 316 -15.08 38.69 55.29
C ASP A 316 -15.41 37.43 54.49
N GLU A 317 -15.45 36.29 55.18
CA GLU A 317 -15.86 35.01 54.61
C GLU A 317 -17.39 34.87 54.70
N HIS A 318 -18.05 34.73 53.55
CA HIS A 318 -19.52 34.63 53.42
C HIS A 318 -19.98 33.18 53.31
N THR A 319 -19.25 32.35 52.56
CA THR A 319 -19.62 30.95 52.33
C THR A 319 -18.35 30.11 52.16
N PRO A 320 -18.19 29.02 52.91
CA PRO A 320 -17.00 28.17 52.81
C PRO A 320 -16.85 27.56 51.41
N VAL A 321 -15.61 27.48 50.92
CA VAL A 321 -15.31 26.76 49.67
C VAL A 321 -15.24 25.26 50.00
N VAL A 322 -16.24 24.51 49.53
CA VAL A 322 -16.31 23.05 49.70
C VAL A 322 -15.56 22.37 48.55
N VAL A 323 -14.67 21.43 48.90
CA VAL A 323 -13.91 20.65 47.92
C VAL A 323 -14.56 19.28 47.79
N PRO A 324 -15.04 18.88 46.60
CA PRO A 324 -15.75 17.63 46.44
C PRO A 324 -14.80 16.43 46.61
N GLU A 325 -15.31 15.34 47.19
CA GLU A 325 -14.56 14.07 47.34
C GLU A 325 -14.05 13.51 46.00
N ARG A 326 -14.72 13.88 44.89
CA ARG A 326 -14.29 13.57 43.52
C ARG A 326 -14.53 14.77 42.62
N GLY A 327 -13.58 15.02 41.71
CA GLY A 327 -13.63 16.15 40.80
C GLY A 327 -12.85 17.35 41.34
N ARG A 328 -13.16 18.54 40.82
CA ARG A 328 -12.49 19.79 41.20
C ARG A 328 -13.52 20.88 41.50
N VAL A 329 -13.11 21.86 42.29
CA VAL A 329 -13.78 23.15 42.41
C VAL A 329 -12.92 24.19 41.70
N ASP A 330 -13.52 24.95 40.78
CA ASP A 330 -12.88 26.08 40.12
C ASP A 330 -12.91 27.30 41.05
N LEU A 331 -11.85 28.11 40.99
CA LEU A 331 -11.68 29.33 41.77
C LEU A 331 -11.52 30.52 40.84
N GLN A 332 -12.11 31.65 41.24
CA GLN A 332 -11.88 32.93 40.61
C GLN A 332 -11.79 34.02 41.68
N ILE A 333 -10.68 34.76 41.69
CA ILE A 333 -10.48 35.89 42.58
C ILE A 333 -10.41 37.14 41.71
N THR A 334 -11.21 38.15 42.02
CA THR A 334 -11.18 39.42 41.29
C THR A 334 -10.72 40.53 42.22
N VAL A 335 -9.81 41.36 41.73
CA VAL A 335 -9.34 42.57 42.39
C VAL A 335 -9.71 43.76 41.52
N SER A 336 -10.41 44.72 42.11
CA SER A 336 -10.82 45.95 41.45
C SER A 336 -9.63 46.85 41.06
N ALA A 337 -9.87 47.76 40.11
CA ALA A 337 -9.05 48.93 39.87
C ALA A 337 -8.82 49.74 41.17
N PRO A 338 -7.74 50.55 41.28
CA PRO A 338 -7.50 51.34 42.49
C PRO A 338 -8.61 52.37 42.70
N GLU A 339 -9.07 52.52 43.95
CA GLU A 339 -10.02 53.57 44.33
C GLU A 339 -9.37 54.96 44.21
N ASP A 340 -9.99 55.90 43.49
CA ASP A 340 -9.55 57.30 43.43
C ASP A 340 -9.64 57.94 44.82
N THR A 341 -8.48 58.14 45.46
CA THR A 341 -8.39 58.80 46.76
C THR A 341 -7.28 59.86 46.76
N ASP A 342 -7.67 61.13 46.90
CA ASP A 342 -6.79 62.31 46.81
C ASP A 342 -5.76 62.46 47.96
N ALA A 343 -5.74 61.56 48.96
CA ALA A 343 -4.82 61.68 50.10
C ALA A 343 -4.56 60.38 50.91
N GLY A 344 -4.65 59.19 50.31
CA GLY A 344 -4.46 57.92 51.02
C GLY A 344 -3.67 56.87 50.23
N PRO A 345 -3.19 55.79 50.89
CA PRO A 345 -2.61 54.65 50.19
C PRO A 345 -3.64 54.01 49.25
N ALA A 346 -3.19 53.54 48.08
CA ALA A 346 -4.05 52.91 47.09
C ALA A 346 -4.87 51.78 47.73
N ARG A 347 -6.19 51.83 47.57
CA ARG A 347 -7.14 50.87 48.14
C ARG A 347 -7.85 50.11 47.03
N ARG A 348 -8.04 48.81 47.23
CA ARG A 348 -8.70 47.91 46.28
C ARG A 348 -9.64 46.98 47.03
N THR A 349 -10.77 46.67 46.42
CA THR A 349 -11.65 45.59 46.86
C THR A 349 -11.31 44.28 46.14
N LEU A 350 -11.49 43.17 46.86
CA LEU A 350 -11.30 41.81 46.38
C LEU A 350 -12.57 40.99 46.60
N THR A 351 -12.88 40.10 45.66
CA THR A 351 -13.91 39.06 45.84
C THR A 351 -13.38 37.70 45.42
N VAL A 352 -13.74 36.67 46.18
CA VAL A 352 -13.38 35.27 45.92
C VAL A 352 -14.64 34.51 45.57
N TYR A 353 -14.62 33.83 44.42
CA TYR A 353 -15.69 32.98 43.93
C TYR A 353 -15.22 31.55 43.73
N SER A 354 -16.14 30.61 43.90
CA SER A 354 -15.93 29.20 43.60
C SER A 354 -17.12 28.60 42.86
N ARG A 355 -16.84 27.53 42.11
CA ARG A 355 -17.85 26.77 41.38
C ARG A 355 -17.40 25.34 41.20
N VAL A 356 -18.28 24.39 41.45
CA VAL A 356 -18.08 23.00 41.02
C VAL A 356 -18.61 22.87 39.58
N PRO A 357 -17.78 22.52 38.59
CA PRO A 357 -18.23 22.35 37.20
C PRO A 357 -19.34 21.30 37.10
N GLY A 358 -20.38 21.59 36.34
CA GLY A 358 -21.43 20.62 36.05
C GLY A 358 -20.98 19.57 35.01
N PRO A 359 -21.69 18.43 34.91
CA PRO A 359 -21.43 17.45 33.87
C PRO A 359 -21.60 18.09 32.48
N ASP A 360 -20.76 17.66 31.53
CA ASP A 360 -20.81 18.07 30.12
C ASP A 360 -20.79 19.60 29.86
N GLY A 361 -20.10 20.35 30.74
CA GLY A 361 -19.93 21.80 30.56
C GLY A 361 -21.19 22.61 30.81
N THR A 362 -22.17 22.05 31.53
CA THR A 362 -23.35 22.78 31.99
C THR A 362 -22.94 24.00 32.82
N ASP A 363 -23.53 25.16 32.52
CA ASP A 363 -23.19 26.42 33.17
C ASP A 363 -23.81 26.47 34.57
N VAL A 364 -22.96 26.34 35.58
CA VAL A 364 -23.33 26.43 36.99
C VAL A 364 -23.00 27.85 37.47
N PRO A 365 -23.86 28.51 38.27
CA PRO A 365 -23.55 29.83 38.81
C PRO A 365 -22.36 29.78 39.77
N TRP A 366 -21.58 30.85 39.80
CA TRP A 366 -20.51 31.05 40.78
C TRP A 366 -21.07 31.41 42.15
N THR A 367 -20.46 30.88 43.21
CA THR A 367 -20.78 31.21 44.61
C THR A 367 -19.79 32.25 45.10
N LEU A 368 -20.26 33.34 45.71
CA LEU A 368 -19.40 34.31 46.39
C LEU A 368 -18.96 33.73 47.74
N ASN A 369 -17.67 33.50 47.91
CA ASN A 369 -17.11 32.89 49.12
C ASN A 369 -16.57 33.92 50.11
N ALA A 370 -15.88 34.95 49.61
CA ALA A 370 -15.30 35.97 50.48
C ALA A 370 -15.20 37.32 49.78
N THR A 371 -15.19 38.40 50.56
CA THR A 371 -14.89 39.76 50.12
C THR A 371 -13.78 40.35 50.97
N GLY A 372 -12.92 41.18 50.41
CA GLY A 372 -11.80 41.77 51.13
C GLY A 372 -11.47 43.18 50.68
N THR A 373 -10.66 43.85 51.50
CA THR A 373 -10.09 45.16 51.21
C THR A 373 -8.57 45.11 51.36
N LEU A 374 -7.88 45.53 50.31
CA LEU A 374 -6.44 45.57 50.19
C LEU A 374 -5.95 47.02 50.18
N THR A 375 -4.77 47.29 50.77
CA THR A 375 -4.13 48.60 50.71
C THR A 375 -2.63 48.52 50.45
N ALA A 376 -2.06 49.60 49.91
CA ALA A 376 -0.62 49.75 49.77
C ALA A 376 0.04 50.14 51.11
N GLY A 377 1.20 49.58 51.41
CA GLY A 377 1.97 49.87 52.63
C GLY A 377 3.02 48.79 52.90
N ASP A 378 4.02 49.11 53.72
CA ASP A 378 4.91 48.10 54.29
C ASP A 378 4.17 47.35 55.42
N PRO A 379 4.38 46.03 55.57
CA PRO A 379 3.70 45.19 56.57
C PRO A 379 4.00 45.57 58.03
#